data_AF-A0A0N4WUB4-F1
#
_entry.id   AF-A0A0N4WUB4-F1
#
_cell.length_a   1.000
_cell.length_b   1.000
_cell.length_c   1.000
_cell.angle_alpha   90.00
_cell.angle_beta   90.00
_cell.angle_gamma   90.00
#
_symmetry.space_group_name_H-M   'P 1'
#
loop_
_entity.id
_entity.type
_entity.pdbx_description
1 polymer ?
#
loop_
_entity_poly.entity_id
_entity_poly.type
_entity_poly.pdbx_seq_one_letter_code
_entity_poly.pdbx_strand_id
1 'polypeptide(L)'
;MVVNGLTVGDVMISKAAPEDRSTAAALFDGAFCLGIALGPGFQLIFSPLSYPGTMIGRFWINMYTMPAIVANVLVAITLIIMMFFFEEAPMFRDEKRESVVSTDTEVSLSLPPFDKLAVMCCIFAKMVQMFIYANMETIGSMYTQQMFDLTRTETTQFNSILVSLSGFVGFAFLLTYVWTKIGKRIDNRIGAIIGVLICVGFLFTTYSWWFYPETIEHDGCHSPWCSTTPKIPWTLYAGSYVIVFGVGFAMMNVHLASMYSGVLGPRRQGTMHGINTLLASCSRVLGPVAVTDMFGYFGPQVVWIFQLGVWALLLSAIAACYKRLVPLDVPQQNQEYSDVEEEDKKPIDNDQ
;
A
#
# COMPACT_ATOMS: atom_id res chain seq x y z
N MET A 1 2.36 -7.01 -11.13
CA MET A 1 2.49 -5.58 -11.50
C MET A 1 2.47 -4.66 -10.29
N VAL A 2 1.53 -4.83 -9.35
CA VAL A 2 1.41 -4.04 -8.09
C VAL A 2 2.70 -3.95 -7.27
N VAL A 3 3.38 -5.08 -7.04
CA VAL A 3 4.60 -5.13 -6.22
C VAL A 3 5.75 -4.34 -6.86
N ASN A 4 5.98 -4.51 -8.16
CA ASN A 4 7.08 -3.83 -8.86
C ASN A 4 6.89 -2.31 -8.88
N GLY A 5 5.64 -1.83 -8.98
CA GLY A 5 5.33 -0.40 -8.85
C GLY A 5 5.72 0.12 -7.47
N LEU A 6 5.27 -0.54 -6.40
CA LEU A 6 5.56 -0.15 -5.02
C LEU A 6 7.07 -0.11 -4.73
N THR A 7 7.87 -1.06 -5.24
CA THR A 7 9.32 -1.06 -5.04
C THR A 7 10.02 0.12 -5.73
N VAL A 8 9.59 0.49 -6.94
CA VAL A 8 10.14 1.66 -7.64
C VAL A 8 9.79 2.94 -6.88
N GLY A 9 8.55 3.04 -6.37
CA GLY A 9 8.13 4.13 -5.50
C GLY A 9 8.95 4.21 -4.22
N ASP A 10 9.15 3.09 -3.51
CA ASP A 10 9.94 3.02 -2.28
C ASP A 10 11.41 3.47 -2.51
N VAL A 11 12.00 3.11 -3.65
CA VAL A 11 13.34 3.60 -4.04
C VAL A 11 13.34 5.10 -4.34
N MET A 12 12.30 5.64 -4.99
CA MET A 12 12.17 7.08 -5.22
C MET A 12 11.99 7.86 -3.90
N ILE A 13 11.20 7.33 -2.97
CA ILE A 13 10.99 7.89 -1.63
C ILE A 13 12.31 8.01 -0.87
N SER A 14 13.19 7.01 -0.99
CA SER A 14 14.50 7.06 -0.33
C SER A 14 15.38 8.25 -0.74
N LYS A 15 15.13 8.83 -1.93
CA LYS A 15 15.85 10.00 -2.47
C LYS A 15 15.27 11.34 -2.04
N ALA A 16 14.04 11.36 -1.54
CA ALA A 16 13.42 12.59 -1.07
C ALA A 16 14.10 13.08 0.23
N ALA A 17 14.11 14.40 0.43
CA ALA A 17 14.53 15.02 1.68
C ALA A 17 13.75 14.41 2.85
N PRO A 18 14.36 14.19 4.04
CA PRO A 18 13.72 13.49 5.17
C PRO A 18 12.33 14.01 5.52
N GLU A 19 12.12 15.33 5.47
CA GLU A 19 10.84 15.98 5.73
C GLU A 19 9.77 15.76 4.65
N ASP A 20 10.20 15.45 3.42
CA ASP A 20 9.34 15.28 2.26
C ASP A 20 9.15 13.81 1.88
N ARG A 21 9.81 12.85 2.55
CA ARG A 21 9.68 11.42 2.26
C ARG A 21 8.24 10.92 2.36
N SER A 22 7.52 11.32 3.40
CA SER A 22 6.11 10.99 3.58
C SER A 22 5.23 11.64 2.50
N THR A 23 5.54 12.86 2.08
CA THR A 23 4.85 13.57 0.98
C THR A 23 5.09 12.89 -0.38
N ALA A 24 6.35 12.55 -0.68
CA ALA A 24 6.73 11.83 -1.90
C ALA A 24 6.06 10.44 -1.93
N ALA A 25 6.01 9.76 -0.79
CA ALA A 25 5.32 8.49 -0.66
C ALA A 25 3.82 8.63 -0.91
N ALA A 26 3.18 9.67 -0.36
CA ALA A 26 1.77 9.93 -0.57
C ALA A 26 1.42 10.27 -2.03
N LEU A 27 2.29 10.99 -2.75
CA LEU A 27 2.10 11.27 -4.19
C LEU A 27 2.17 9.99 -5.02
N PHE A 28 3.17 9.14 -4.76
CA PHE A 28 3.32 7.87 -5.45
C PHE A 28 2.15 6.93 -5.15
N ASP A 29 1.80 6.78 -3.88
CA ASP A 29 0.69 5.95 -3.43
C ASP A 29 -0.65 6.49 -3.96
N GLY A 30 -0.79 7.82 -4.13
CA GLY A 30 -1.96 8.45 -4.75
C GLY A 30 -2.13 8.02 -6.20
N ALA A 31 -1.07 8.09 -7.01
CA ALA A 31 -1.10 7.60 -8.39
C ALA A 31 -1.45 6.10 -8.46
N PHE A 32 -0.95 5.31 -7.51
CA PHE A 32 -1.28 3.89 -7.38
C PHE A 32 -2.77 3.66 -7.02
N CYS A 33 -3.31 4.39 -6.04
CA CYS A 33 -4.74 4.35 -5.69
C CYS A 33 -5.64 4.71 -6.86
N LEU A 34 -5.26 5.70 -7.68
CA LEU A 34 -6.02 6.06 -8.89
C LEU A 34 -6.01 4.91 -9.91
N GLY A 35 -4.89 4.22 -10.07
CA GLY A 35 -4.80 3.02 -10.91
C GLY A 35 -5.73 1.89 -10.43
N ILE A 36 -5.76 1.63 -9.12
CA ILE A 36 -6.70 0.67 -8.51
C ILE A 36 -8.15 1.12 -8.69
N ALA A 37 -8.43 2.43 -8.58
CA ALA A 37 -9.79 2.95 -8.75
C ALA A 37 -10.33 2.72 -10.16
N LEU A 38 -9.50 3.00 -11.17
CA LEU A 38 -9.86 2.95 -12.59
C LEU A 38 -9.95 1.52 -13.11
N GLY A 39 -9.15 0.58 -12.60
CA GLY A 39 -9.13 -0.82 -13.09
C GLY A 39 -10.52 -1.49 -13.09
N PRO A 40 -11.14 -1.72 -11.91
CA PRO A 40 -12.51 -2.23 -11.82
C PRO A 40 -13.55 -1.23 -12.32
N GLY A 41 -13.26 0.07 -12.29
CA GLY A 41 -14.12 1.11 -12.88
C GLY A 41 -14.35 0.86 -14.38
N PHE A 42 -13.30 0.52 -15.13
CA PHE A 42 -13.44 0.14 -16.54
C PHE A 42 -14.26 -1.14 -16.71
N GLN A 43 -14.09 -2.13 -15.83
CA GLN A 43 -14.90 -3.35 -15.87
C GLN A 43 -16.40 -3.06 -15.71
N LEU A 44 -16.77 -2.09 -14.86
CA LEU A 44 -18.16 -1.64 -14.71
C LEU A 44 -18.68 -0.91 -15.95
N ILE A 45 -17.86 -0.01 -16.53
CA ILE A 45 -18.21 0.72 -17.77
C ILE A 45 -18.50 -0.25 -18.92
N PHE A 46 -17.75 -1.35 -19.01
CA PHE A 46 -17.93 -2.36 -20.06
C PHE A 46 -18.86 -3.52 -19.68
N SER A 47 -19.45 -3.50 -18.47
CA SER A 47 -20.43 -4.51 -18.04
C SER A 47 -21.68 -4.62 -18.96
N PRO A 48 -22.19 -3.54 -19.60
CA PRO A 48 -23.33 -3.64 -20.52
C PRO A 48 -23.05 -4.43 -21.80
N LEU A 49 -21.79 -4.72 -22.14
CA LEU A 49 -21.47 -5.48 -23.36
C LEU A 49 -21.92 -6.95 -23.30
N SER A 50 -22.30 -7.46 -22.12
CA SER A 50 -22.75 -8.84 -21.89
C SER A 50 -21.78 -9.92 -22.42
N TYR A 51 -22.07 -11.19 -22.19
CA TYR A 51 -21.30 -12.32 -22.73
C TYR A 51 -22.25 -13.19 -23.58
N PRO A 52 -21.87 -13.67 -24.79
CA PRO A 52 -20.53 -13.70 -25.40
C PRO A 52 -20.10 -12.42 -26.15
N GLY A 53 -20.93 -11.38 -26.15
CA GLY A 53 -20.60 -10.08 -26.76
C GLY A 53 -20.74 -10.04 -28.28
N THR A 54 -20.03 -9.11 -28.94
CA THR A 54 -20.05 -8.94 -30.40
C THR A 54 -18.71 -9.30 -31.02
N MET A 55 -18.72 -9.96 -32.18
CA MET A 55 -17.50 -10.25 -32.93
C MET A 55 -17.18 -9.05 -33.84
N ILE A 56 -16.04 -8.40 -33.62
CA ILE A 56 -15.48 -7.42 -34.56
C ILE A 56 -14.21 -8.03 -35.18
N GLY A 57 -14.32 -8.48 -36.42
CA GLY A 57 -13.22 -9.15 -37.13
C GLY A 57 -12.84 -10.49 -36.49
N ARG A 58 -11.59 -10.64 -36.05
CA ARG A 58 -11.07 -11.86 -35.38
C ARG A 58 -11.13 -11.81 -33.86
N PHE A 59 -11.56 -10.70 -33.26
CA PHE A 59 -11.55 -10.50 -31.82
C PHE A 59 -12.98 -10.50 -31.25
N TRP A 60 -13.15 -11.20 -30.12
CA TRP A 60 -14.39 -11.18 -29.36
C TRP A 60 -14.41 -9.96 -28.45
N ILE A 61 -15.39 -9.09 -28.63
CA ILE A 61 -15.61 -7.92 -27.80
C ILE A 61 -16.72 -8.25 -26.80
N ASN A 62 -16.31 -8.53 -25.57
CA ASN A 62 -17.19 -8.82 -24.45
C ASN A 62 -16.70 -8.10 -23.19
N MET A 63 -17.47 -8.21 -22.10
CA MET A 63 -17.18 -7.57 -20.81
C MET A 63 -15.81 -7.94 -20.21
N TYR A 64 -15.22 -9.08 -20.60
CA TYR A 64 -13.95 -9.58 -20.09
C TYR A 64 -12.76 -9.15 -20.96
N THR A 65 -12.94 -9.05 -22.27
CA THR A 65 -11.87 -8.71 -23.21
C THR A 65 -11.64 -7.20 -23.33
N MET A 66 -12.70 -6.38 -23.22
CA MET A 66 -12.59 -4.92 -23.36
C MET A 66 -11.68 -4.23 -22.32
N PRO A 67 -11.78 -4.54 -21.00
CA PRO A 67 -10.86 -3.96 -20.02
C PRO A 67 -9.39 -4.27 -20.32
N ALA A 68 -9.09 -5.48 -20.83
CA ALA A 68 -7.73 -5.88 -21.19
C ALA A 68 -7.19 -5.10 -22.40
N ILE A 69 -8.02 -4.84 -23.42
CA ILE A 69 -7.62 -4.02 -24.58
C ILE A 69 -7.29 -2.60 -24.12
N VAL A 70 -8.15 -1.98 -23.31
CA VAL A 70 -7.93 -0.62 -22.79
C VAL A 70 -6.66 -0.56 -21.95
N ALA A 71 -6.42 -1.54 -21.08
CA ALA A 71 -5.20 -1.62 -20.28
C ALA A 71 -3.93 -1.66 -21.16
N ASN A 72 -3.92 -2.45 -22.24
CA ASN A 72 -2.79 -2.52 -23.17
C ASN A 72 -2.54 -1.18 -23.89
N VAL A 73 -3.60 -0.47 -24.28
CA VAL A 73 -3.49 0.86 -24.89
C VAL A 73 -2.89 1.87 -23.91
N LEU A 74 -3.35 1.88 -22.65
CA LEU A 74 -2.80 2.75 -21.61
C LEU A 74 -1.32 2.46 -21.32
N VAL A 75 -0.91 1.19 -21.33
CA VAL A 75 0.50 0.79 -21.21
C VAL A 75 1.31 1.29 -22.40
N ALA A 76 0.80 1.16 -23.63
CA ALA A 76 1.48 1.67 -24.82
C ALA A 76 1.66 3.20 -24.78
N ILE A 77 0.64 3.94 -24.34
CA ILE A 77 0.72 5.40 -24.14
C ILE A 77 1.79 5.73 -23.08
N THR A 78 1.81 5.02 -21.96
CA THR A 78 2.82 5.22 -20.90
C THR A 78 4.23 4.98 -21.42
N LEU A 79 4.44 3.94 -22.25
CA LEU A 79 5.73 3.67 -22.88
C LEU A 79 6.15 4.79 -23.84
N ILE A 80 5.22 5.33 -24.63
CA ILE A 80 5.49 6.45 -25.53
C ILE A 80 5.91 7.69 -24.71
N ILE A 81 5.17 8.02 -23.65
CA ILE A 81 5.51 9.15 -22.77
C ILE A 81 6.89 8.94 -22.15
N MET A 82 7.18 7.74 -21.64
CA MET A 82 8.49 7.42 -21.09
C MET A 82 9.60 7.58 -22.14
N MET A 83 9.41 7.12 -23.38
CA MET A 83 10.42 7.26 -24.44
C MET A 83 10.73 8.71 -24.82
N PHE A 84 9.76 9.62 -24.75
CA PHE A 84 9.94 11.02 -25.19
C PHE A 84 10.20 12.02 -24.07
N PHE A 85 9.72 11.77 -22.85
CA PHE A 85 9.76 12.74 -21.75
C PHE A 85 10.59 12.28 -20.54
N PHE A 86 11.07 11.04 -20.51
CA PHE A 86 11.88 10.58 -19.39
C PHE A 86 13.30 11.11 -19.50
N GLU A 87 13.67 11.99 -18.58
CA GLU A 87 15.04 12.44 -18.40
C GLU A 87 15.64 11.77 -17.17
N GLU A 88 16.77 11.08 -17.35
CA GLU A 88 17.47 10.43 -16.25
C GLU A 88 18.14 11.47 -15.35
N ALA A 89 17.61 11.67 -14.15
CA ALA A 89 18.30 12.45 -13.14
C ALA A 89 19.52 11.65 -12.61
N PRO A 90 20.76 12.16 -12.75
CA PRO A 90 21.96 11.47 -12.27
C PRO A 90 21.88 11.25 -10.76
N MET A 91 22.11 10.00 -10.35
CA MET A 91 21.79 9.50 -9.00
C MET A 91 22.75 9.95 -7.91
N PHE A 92 23.91 10.47 -8.30
CA PHE A 92 24.94 11.03 -7.42
C PHE A 92 25.65 12.13 -8.22
N ARG A 93 26.05 13.23 -7.57
CA ARG A 93 27.21 13.98 -8.07
C ARG A 93 28.31 12.92 -8.21
N ASP A 94 28.71 12.62 -9.44
CA ASP A 94 30.06 12.16 -9.68
C ASP A 94 30.95 13.26 -9.13
N GLU A 95 31.26 13.21 -7.83
CA GLU A 95 32.59 13.61 -7.43
C GLU A 95 33.48 12.65 -8.20
N LYS A 96 33.92 13.18 -9.33
CA LYS A 96 34.93 12.60 -10.20
C LYS A 96 35.88 11.83 -9.30
N ARG A 97 36.02 10.55 -9.63
CA ARG A 97 37.21 9.77 -9.33
C ARG A 97 38.40 10.37 -10.11
N GLU A 98 38.64 11.68 -9.97
CA GLU A 98 39.88 12.31 -10.36
C GLU A 98 40.86 11.90 -9.27
N SER A 99 41.82 11.08 -9.69
CA SER A 99 43.04 10.80 -8.97
C SER A 99 43.78 12.12 -8.70
N VAL A 100 43.36 12.85 -7.67
CA VAL A 100 44.14 13.95 -7.12
C VAL A 100 45.10 13.33 -6.11
N VAL A 101 46.28 12.96 -6.62
CA VAL A 101 47.46 12.82 -5.79
C VAL A 101 47.78 14.22 -5.24
N SER A 102 47.30 14.52 -4.03
CA SER A 102 47.97 15.44 -3.10
C SER A 102 47.14 15.67 -1.82
N THR A 103 47.64 15.07 -0.73
CA THR A 103 47.71 15.61 0.64
C THR A 103 46.40 15.88 1.42
N ASP A 104 46.22 15.07 2.48
CA ASP A 104 45.45 15.30 3.71
C ASP A 104 44.05 15.91 3.58
N THR A 105 43.03 15.03 3.48
CA THR A 105 41.92 14.84 4.44
C THR A 105 40.83 14.02 3.74
N GLU A 106 41.01 12.70 3.63
CA GLU A 106 39.93 11.80 3.20
C GLU A 106 38.90 11.67 4.32
N VAL A 107 37.90 12.56 4.35
CA VAL A 107 36.67 12.27 5.11
C VAL A 107 35.86 11.25 4.31
N SER A 108 36.31 9.99 4.36
CA SER A 108 35.40 8.88 4.03
C SER A 108 34.25 8.96 5.03
N LEU A 109 33.07 9.35 4.55
CA LEU A 109 31.89 9.45 5.39
C LEU A 109 31.49 8.04 5.83
N SER A 110 32.06 7.56 6.94
CA SER A 110 31.71 6.28 7.55
C SER A 110 30.32 6.40 8.16
N LEU A 111 29.28 6.17 7.36
CA LEU A 111 27.90 6.17 7.87
C LEU A 111 27.76 5.10 8.98
N PRO A 112 27.27 5.47 10.18
CA PRO A 112 27.14 4.55 11.31
C PRO A 112 26.18 3.41 10.99
N PRO A 113 26.49 2.15 11.36
CA PRO A 113 25.67 0.99 10.98
C PRO A 113 24.21 1.19 11.38
N PHE A 114 23.28 0.85 10.48
CA PHE A 114 21.85 0.98 10.77
C PHE A 114 21.41 -0.03 11.85
N ASP A 115 20.36 0.31 12.60
CA ASP A 115 19.78 -0.61 13.57
C ASP A 115 19.08 -1.76 12.84
N LYS A 116 19.75 -2.92 12.82
CA LYS A 116 19.24 -4.15 12.18
C LYS A 116 17.88 -4.57 12.74
N LEU A 117 17.62 -4.35 14.03
CA LEU A 117 16.35 -4.72 14.64
C LEU A 117 15.20 -3.83 14.14
N ALA A 118 15.45 -2.52 14.03
CA ALA A 118 14.47 -1.58 13.48
C ALA A 118 14.14 -1.89 12.01
N VAL A 119 15.16 -2.20 11.20
CA VAL A 119 14.98 -2.62 9.80
C VAL A 119 14.17 -3.92 9.70
N MET A 120 14.51 -4.93 10.51
CA MET A 120 13.74 -6.19 10.55
C MET A 120 12.29 -5.97 10.97
N CYS A 121 12.04 -5.05 11.91
CA CYS A 121 10.68 -4.68 12.31
C CYS A 121 9.89 -4.04 11.16
N CYS A 122 10.51 -3.15 10.37
CA CYS A 122 9.85 -2.55 9.20
C CYS A 122 9.58 -3.57 8.09
N ILE A 123 10.52 -4.49 7.83
CA ILE A 123 10.33 -5.58 6.87
C ILE A 123 9.17 -6.48 7.32
N PHE A 124 9.13 -6.84 8.60
CA PHE A 124 8.04 -7.62 9.18
C PHE A 124 6.70 -6.90 9.04
N ALA A 125 6.66 -5.59 9.30
CA ALA A 125 5.46 -4.77 9.11
C ALA A 125 4.96 -4.80 7.65
N LYS A 126 5.87 -4.67 6.67
CA LYS A 126 5.51 -4.69 5.25
C LYS A 126 5.03 -6.08 4.83
N MET A 127 5.65 -7.13 5.37
CA MET A 127 5.25 -8.51 5.14
C MET A 127 3.83 -8.77 5.65
N VAL A 128 3.52 -8.33 6.88
CA VAL A 128 2.18 -8.44 7.48
C VAL A 128 1.15 -7.61 6.70
N GLN A 129 1.49 -6.38 6.33
CA GLN A 129 0.65 -5.54 5.49
C GLN A 129 0.22 -6.27 4.21
N MET A 130 1.19 -6.77 3.46
CA MET A 130 0.93 -7.41 2.17
C MET A 130 0.24 -8.76 2.31
N PHE A 131 0.54 -9.51 3.39
CA PHE A 131 -0.16 -10.74 3.73
C PHE A 131 -1.66 -10.49 3.94
N ILE A 132 -2.02 -9.52 4.80
CA ILE A 132 -3.41 -9.23 5.13
C ILE A 132 -4.14 -8.62 3.92
N TYR A 133 -3.49 -7.73 3.18
CA TYR A 133 -4.04 -7.16 1.95
C TYR A 133 -4.43 -8.26 0.95
N ALA A 134 -3.51 -9.21 0.65
CA ALA A 134 -3.78 -10.29 -0.29
C ALA A 134 -4.85 -11.27 0.21
N ASN A 135 -4.88 -11.55 1.52
CA ASN A 135 -5.92 -12.38 2.13
C ASN A 135 -7.30 -11.76 1.95
N MET A 136 -7.44 -10.47 2.24
CA MET A 136 -8.71 -9.76 2.07
C MET A 136 -9.12 -9.60 0.60
N GLU A 137 -8.16 -9.40 -0.30
CA GLU A 137 -8.40 -9.36 -1.74
C GLU A 137 -8.97 -10.70 -2.24
N THR A 138 -8.40 -11.82 -1.78
CA THR A 138 -8.83 -13.17 -2.21
C THR A 138 -10.14 -13.59 -1.57
N ILE A 139 -10.28 -13.39 -0.26
CA ILE A 139 -11.45 -13.85 0.51
C ILE A 139 -12.61 -12.89 0.36
N GLY A 140 -12.37 -11.61 0.05
CA GLY A 140 -13.43 -10.61 -0.11
C GLY A 140 -14.54 -11.07 -1.04
N SER A 141 -14.22 -11.71 -2.17
CA SER A 141 -15.24 -12.25 -3.07
C SER A 141 -16.00 -13.44 -2.48
N MET A 142 -15.31 -14.40 -1.87
CA MET A 142 -15.96 -15.55 -1.23
C MET A 142 -16.84 -15.12 -0.06
N TYR A 143 -16.34 -14.19 0.75
CA TYR A 143 -17.03 -13.63 1.89
C TYR A 143 -18.28 -12.87 1.47
N THR A 144 -18.17 -11.92 0.54
CA THR A 144 -19.33 -11.12 0.07
C THR A 144 -20.38 -11.98 -0.62
N GLN A 145 -19.95 -12.97 -1.41
CA GLN A 145 -20.87 -13.91 -2.06
C GLN A 145 -21.72 -14.67 -1.03
N GLN A 146 -21.07 -15.25 0.00
CA GLN A 146 -21.76 -16.05 1.00
C GLN A 146 -22.53 -15.18 2.01
N MET A 147 -21.91 -14.11 2.53
CA MET A 147 -22.49 -13.24 3.57
C MET A 147 -23.74 -12.50 3.09
N PHE A 148 -23.80 -12.12 1.82
CA PHE A 148 -24.89 -11.32 1.26
C PHE A 148 -25.79 -12.10 0.30
N ASP A 149 -25.58 -13.40 0.15
CA ASP A 149 -26.33 -14.27 -0.78
C ASP A 149 -26.38 -13.68 -2.20
N LEU A 150 -25.20 -13.30 -2.70
CA LEU A 150 -25.06 -12.69 -4.01
C LEU A 150 -24.72 -13.74 -5.06
N THR A 151 -25.23 -13.57 -6.27
CA THR A 151 -24.76 -14.36 -7.42
C THR A 151 -23.29 -14.05 -7.74
N ARG A 152 -22.63 -14.91 -8.52
CA ARG A 152 -21.23 -14.68 -8.95
C ARG A 152 -21.06 -13.35 -9.70
N THR A 153 -22.04 -13.00 -10.54
CA THR A 153 -22.06 -11.75 -11.31
C THR A 153 -22.25 -10.54 -10.40
N GLU A 154 -23.19 -10.60 -9.46
CA GLU A 154 -23.44 -9.52 -8.50
C GLU A 154 -22.25 -9.33 -7.55
N THR A 155 -21.65 -10.42 -7.08
CA THR A 155 -20.42 -10.41 -6.27
C THR A 155 -19.29 -9.68 -6.98
N THR A 156 -19.12 -9.95 -8.28
CA THR A 156 -18.07 -9.32 -9.08
C THR A 156 -18.34 -7.82 -9.23
N GLN A 157 -19.58 -7.42 -9.51
CA GLN A 157 -19.97 -6.01 -9.62
C GLN A 157 -19.82 -5.28 -8.28
N PHE A 158 -20.30 -5.88 -7.19
CA PHE A 158 -20.24 -5.33 -5.83
C PHE A 158 -18.80 -5.08 -5.40
N ASN A 159 -17.92 -6.07 -5.52
CA ASN A 159 -16.50 -5.90 -5.18
C ASN A 159 -15.80 -4.88 -6.10
N SER A 160 -16.16 -4.84 -7.39
CA SER A 160 -15.60 -3.84 -8.32
C SER A 160 -15.96 -2.42 -7.89
N ILE A 161 -17.20 -2.20 -7.42
CA ILE A 161 -17.64 -0.91 -6.88
C ILE A 161 -16.85 -0.57 -5.60
N LEU A 162 -16.71 -1.52 -4.68
CA LEU A 162 -15.99 -1.29 -3.41
C LEU A 162 -14.52 -0.94 -3.63
N VAL A 163 -13.82 -1.68 -4.51
CA VAL A 163 -12.41 -1.43 -4.83
C VAL A 163 -12.25 -0.12 -5.59
N SER A 164 -13.17 0.22 -6.50
CA SER A 164 -13.12 1.48 -7.22
C SER A 164 -13.32 2.68 -6.26
N LEU A 165 -14.33 2.60 -5.40
CA LEU A 165 -14.64 3.64 -4.42
C LEU A 165 -13.52 3.80 -3.38
N SER A 166 -12.92 2.70 -2.91
CA SER A 166 -11.77 2.77 -2.00
C SER A 166 -10.55 3.40 -2.67
N GLY A 167 -10.30 3.13 -3.96
CA GLY A 167 -9.24 3.79 -4.73
C GLY A 167 -9.44 5.30 -4.85
N PHE A 168 -10.67 5.76 -5.16
CA PHE A 168 -10.97 7.20 -5.21
C PHE A 168 -10.87 7.87 -3.84
N VAL A 169 -11.38 7.23 -2.78
CA VAL A 169 -11.26 7.74 -1.40
C VAL A 169 -9.80 7.80 -0.97
N GLY A 170 -9.00 6.79 -1.30
CA GLY A 170 -7.57 6.78 -1.01
C GLY A 170 -6.81 7.87 -1.77
N PHE A 171 -7.11 8.07 -3.06
CA PHE A 171 -6.54 9.18 -3.82
C PHE A 171 -6.89 10.55 -3.21
N ALA A 172 -8.16 10.77 -2.88
CA ALA A 172 -8.60 12.02 -2.26
C ALA A 172 -7.95 12.24 -0.88
N PHE A 173 -7.83 11.18 -0.08
CA PHE A 173 -7.15 11.20 1.21
C PHE A 173 -5.66 11.57 1.05
N LEU A 174 -4.94 10.93 0.13
CA LEU A 174 -3.52 11.18 -0.09
C LEU A 174 -3.25 12.56 -0.71
N LEU A 175 -4.13 13.04 -1.59
CA LEU A 175 -4.05 14.40 -2.12
C LEU A 175 -4.27 15.43 -1.00
N THR A 176 -5.25 15.18 -0.13
CA THR A 176 -5.48 16.01 1.07
C THR A 176 -4.27 15.96 2.00
N TYR A 177 -3.67 14.79 2.20
CA TYR A 177 -2.48 14.58 3.03
C TYR A 177 -1.29 15.41 2.56
N VAL A 178 -1.04 15.43 1.24
CA VAL A 178 0.01 16.25 0.62
C VAL A 178 -0.31 17.74 0.74
N TRP A 179 -1.53 18.15 0.39
CA TRP A 179 -1.94 19.55 0.40
C TRP A 179 -1.88 20.19 1.79
N THR A 180 -2.31 19.45 2.81
CA THR A 180 -2.29 19.89 4.22
C THR A 180 -0.92 19.71 4.89
N LYS A 181 0.06 19.15 4.18
CA LYS A 181 1.41 18.83 4.69
C LYS A 181 1.37 18.01 5.98
N ILE A 182 0.41 17.09 6.11
CA ILE A 182 0.25 16.23 7.31
C ILE A 182 1.51 15.40 7.56
N GLY A 183 2.22 15.00 6.50
CA GLY A 183 3.47 14.25 6.60
C GLY A 183 4.60 14.97 7.34
N LYS A 184 4.54 16.30 7.45
CA LYS A 184 5.48 17.11 8.28
C LYS A 184 5.00 17.26 9.73
N ARG A 185 3.71 17.03 10.00
CA ARG A 185 3.08 17.23 11.33
C ARG A 185 2.93 15.94 12.13
N ILE A 186 2.87 14.79 11.46
CA ILE A 186 2.66 13.50 12.10
C ILE A 186 3.95 12.69 12.04
N ASP A 187 4.42 12.27 13.22
CA ASP A 187 5.51 11.30 13.32
C ASP A 187 5.15 10.02 12.59
N ASN A 188 6.07 9.52 11.76
CA ASN A 188 5.78 8.35 10.93
C ASN A 188 5.35 7.12 11.75
N ARG A 189 5.87 6.97 12.98
CA ARG A 189 5.47 5.88 13.89
C ARG A 189 4.00 5.94 14.27
N ILE A 190 3.53 7.13 14.65
CA ILE A 190 2.16 7.37 15.07
C ILE A 190 1.24 7.16 13.87
N GLY A 191 1.60 7.69 12.70
CA GLY A 191 0.85 7.48 11.47
C GLY A 191 0.72 5.99 11.08
N ALA A 192 1.80 5.21 11.22
CA ALA A 192 1.76 3.77 10.99
C ALA A 192 0.83 3.05 11.98
N ILE A 193 0.91 3.37 13.28
CA ILE A 193 0.03 2.79 14.30
C ILE A 193 -1.44 3.16 14.04
N ILE A 194 -1.74 4.41 13.67
CA ILE A 194 -3.09 4.84 13.29
C ILE A 194 -3.61 4.00 12.11
N GLY A 195 -2.79 3.78 11.07
CA GLY A 195 -3.15 2.91 9.95
C GLY A 195 -3.48 1.49 10.38
N VAL A 196 -2.68 0.90 11.28
CA VAL A 196 -2.94 -0.44 11.85
C VAL A 196 -4.24 -0.45 12.65
N LEU A 197 -4.49 0.55 13.50
CA LEU A 197 -5.70 0.64 14.32
C LEU A 197 -6.96 0.77 13.46
N ILE A 198 -6.91 1.51 12.35
CA ILE A 198 -8.00 1.58 11.37
C ILE A 198 -8.28 0.19 10.78
N CYS A 199 -7.24 -0.55 10.40
CA CYS A 199 -7.38 -1.92 9.86
C CYS A 199 -7.95 -2.90 10.89
N VAL A 200 -7.51 -2.82 12.15
CA VAL A 200 -8.04 -3.63 13.26
C VAL A 200 -9.50 -3.28 13.53
N GLY A 201 -9.85 -1.99 13.49
CA GLY A 201 -11.24 -1.53 13.65
C GLY A 201 -12.18 -2.13 12.60
N PHE A 202 -11.74 -2.25 11.35
CA PHE A 202 -12.50 -2.95 10.31
C PHE A 202 -12.72 -4.42 10.61
N LEU A 203 -11.67 -5.16 10.95
CA LEU A 203 -11.82 -6.58 11.28
C LEU A 203 -12.72 -6.77 12.50
N PHE A 204 -12.62 -5.90 13.50
CA PHE A 204 -13.48 -5.97 14.68
C PHE A 204 -14.95 -5.65 14.35
N THR A 205 -15.21 -4.62 13.55
CA THR A 205 -16.58 -4.23 13.18
C THR A 205 -17.25 -5.19 12.21
N THR A 206 -16.47 -5.78 11.29
CA THR A 206 -16.94 -6.79 10.32
C THR A 206 -16.85 -8.22 10.84
N TYR A 207 -16.58 -8.41 12.14
CA TYR A 207 -16.69 -9.71 12.77
C TYR A 207 -18.18 -10.07 12.96
N SER A 208 -18.55 -11.33 12.67
CA SER A 208 -19.91 -11.83 12.85
C SER A 208 -20.22 -12.04 14.33
N TRP A 209 -20.53 -10.95 15.03
CA TRP A 209 -20.89 -10.96 16.44
C TRP A 209 -22.21 -11.67 16.71
N TRP A 210 -22.31 -12.23 17.92
CA TRP A 210 -23.48 -12.96 18.40
C TRP A 210 -24.78 -12.14 18.49
N PHE A 211 -24.69 -10.81 18.47
CA PHE A 211 -25.88 -9.94 18.56
C PHE A 211 -26.61 -9.75 17.22
N TYR A 212 -26.04 -10.20 16.10
CA TYR A 212 -26.73 -10.16 14.81
C TYR A 212 -27.79 -11.28 14.77
N PRO A 213 -29.07 -10.96 14.51
CA PRO A 213 -30.17 -11.91 14.68
C PRO A 213 -30.35 -12.89 13.53
N GLU A 214 -29.87 -12.55 12.33
CA GLU A 214 -29.98 -13.38 11.13
C GLU A 214 -28.72 -14.23 10.93
N THR A 215 -28.87 -15.47 10.47
CA THR A 215 -27.77 -16.35 10.07
C THR A 215 -27.60 -16.35 8.55
N ILE A 216 -26.47 -16.86 8.07
CA ILE A 216 -26.14 -16.93 6.64
C ILE A 216 -26.73 -18.19 5.99
N GLU A 217 -27.74 -18.82 6.59
CA GLU A 217 -28.31 -20.06 6.05
C GLU A 217 -29.13 -19.79 4.78
N HIS A 218 -28.65 -20.30 3.64
CA HIS A 218 -29.29 -20.20 2.33
C HIS A 218 -28.92 -21.42 1.47
N ASP A 219 -29.72 -21.72 0.43
CA ASP A 219 -29.56 -22.89 -0.45
C ASP A 219 -28.19 -22.95 -1.16
N GLY A 220 -27.47 -21.81 -1.24
CA GLY A 220 -26.14 -21.71 -1.83
C GLY A 220 -24.98 -22.11 -0.90
N CYS A 221 -25.20 -22.18 0.42
CA CYS A 221 -24.15 -22.39 1.43
C CYS A 221 -24.22 -23.81 1.99
N HIS A 222 -23.32 -24.68 1.52
CA HIS A 222 -23.32 -26.11 1.87
C HIS A 222 -22.44 -26.46 3.08
N SER A 223 -21.76 -25.46 3.67
CA SER A 223 -20.81 -25.67 4.75
C SER A 223 -21.49 -25.71 6.12
N PRO A 224 -20.95 -26.48 7.09
CA PRO A 224 -21.57 -26.59 8.42
C PRO A 224 -21.57 -25.29 9.22
N TRP A 225 -20.68 -24.35 8.89
CA TRP A 225 -20.60 -23.04 9.55
C TRP A 225 -21.65 -22.02 9.05
N CYS A 226 -22.42 -22.33 8.00
CA CYS A 226 -23.42 -21.41 7.46
C CYS A 226 -24.58 -21.16 8.46
N SER A 227 -25.02 -22.21 9.17
CA SER A 227 -26.10 -22.13 10.15
C SER A 227 -25.69 -21.46 11.47
N THR A 228 -24.39 -21.45 11.78
CA THR A 228 -23.87 -20.88 13.03
C THR A 228 -23.35 -19.46 12.88
N THR A 229 -23.11 -18.98 11.65
CA THR A 229 -22.50 -17.67 11.41
C THR A 229 -23.57 -16.59 11.28
N PRO A 230 -23.54 -15.54 12.13
CA PRO A 230 -24.43 -14.40 11.99
C PRO A 230 -24.12 -13.53 10.77
N LYS A 231 -25.18 -13.05 10.12
CA LYS A 231 -25.16 -12.18 8.95
C LYS A 231 -24.92 -10.73 9.34
N ILE A 232 -23.98 -10.09 8.65
CA ILE A 232 -23.60 -8.69 8.89
C ILE A 232 -24.34 -7.76 7.93
N PRO A 233 -24.75 -6.54 8.34
CA PRO A 233 -25.33 -5.58 7.42
C PRO A 233 -24.33 -5.16 6.32
N TRP A 234 -24.78 -5.22 5.06
CA TRP A 234 -23.93 -4.91 3.90
C TRP A 234 -23.39 -3.47 3.92
N THR A 235 -24.14 -2.51 4.47
CA THR A 235 -23.73 -1.10 4.57
C THR A 235 -22.52 -0.92 5.50
N LEU A 236 -22.48 -1.67 6.60
CA LEU A 236 -21.37 -1.64 7.55
C LEU A 236 -20.11 -2.21 6.89
N TYR A 237 -20.24 -3.35 6.20
CA TYR A 237 -19.13 -3.94 5.46
C TYR A 237 -18.62 -3.00 4.35
N ALA A 238 -19.51 -2.49 3.51
CA ALA A 238 -19.16 -1.61 2.41
C ALA A 238 -18.46 -0.32 2.88
N GLY A 239 -19.04 0.36 3.88
CA GLY A 239 -18.48 1.61 4.41
C GLY A 239 -17.12 1.39 5.08
N SER A 240 -17.01 0.36 5.91
CA SER A 240 -15.74 0.05 6.60
C SER A 240 -14.65 -0.44 5.63
N TYR A 241 -15.01 -1.22 4.60
CA TYR A 241 -14.09 -1.65 3.55
C TYR A 241 -13.49 -0.45 2.81
N VAL A 242 -14.33 0.50 2.38
CA VAL A 242 -13.88 1.71 1.66
C VAL A 242 -12.93 2.53 2.52
N ILE A 243 -13.23 2.70 3.81
CA ILE A 243 -12.38 3.46 4.74
C ILE A 243 -11.03 2.76 4.93
N VAL A 244 -11.00 1.43 5.07
CA VAL A 244 -9.75 0.72 5.36
C VAL A 244 -8.87 0.56 4.14
N PHE A 245 -9.43 0.22 2.99
CA PHE A 245 -8.65 0.13 1.76
C PHE A 245 -8.29 1.50 1.17
N GLY A 246 -9.12 2.52 1.39
CA GLY A 246 -8.82 3.89 0.97
C GLY A 246 -7.87 4.62 1.92
N VAL A 247 -8.16 4.61 3.22
CA VAL A 247 -7.41 5.41 4.22
C VAL A 247 -6.43 4.54 5.00
N GLY A 248 -6.87 3.43 5.60
CA GLY A 248 -6.07 2.62 6.53
C GLY A 248 -4.77 2.08 5.90
N PHE A 249 -4.90 1.36 4.78
CA PHE A 249 -3.75 0.79 4.06
C PHE A 249 -2.86 1.85 3.44
N ALA A 250 -3.43 2.94 2.89
CA ALA A 250 -2.66 4.05 2.32
C ALA A 250 -1.82 4.75 3.40
N MET A 251 -2.44 5.06 4.55
CA MET A 251 -1.79 5.63 5.73
C MET A 251 -0.60 4.77 6.18
N MET A 252 -0.81 3.46 6.28
CA MET A 252 0.22 2.54 6.69
C MET A 252 1.35 2.43 5.64
N ASN A 253 1.01 2.42 4.35
CA ASN A 253 1.99 2.32 3.26
C ASN A 253 2.93 3.53 3.24
N VAL A 254 2.37 4.75 3.28
CA VAL A 254 3.11 6.01 3.27
C VAL A 254 4.10 6.09 4.43
N HIS A 255 3.63 5.82 5.64
CA HIS A 255 4.47 5.96 6.82
C HIS A 255 5.48 4.83 6.97
N LEU A 256 5.11 3.60 6.58
CA LEU A 256 6.05 2.49 6.64
C LEU A 256 7.18 2.64 5.62
N ALA A 257 6.89 3.13 4.41
CA ALA A 257 7.91 3.42 3.39
C ALA A 257 8.86 4.54 3.85
N SER A 258 8.32 5.60 4.45
CA SER A 258 9.09 6.70 5.05
C SER A 258 9.96 6.22 6.21
N MET A 259 9.41 5.42 7.13
CA MET A 259 10.16 4.83 8.25
C MET A 259 11.28 3.91 7.77
N TYR A 260 10.99 3.01 6.83
CA TYR A 260 11.97 2.07 6.30
C TYR A 260 13.16 2.79 5.65
N SER A 261 12.87 3.78 4.80
CA SER A 261 13.88 4.61 4.15
C SER A 261 14.67 5.45 5.15
N GLY A 262 13.99 5.96 6.20
CA GLY A 262 14.60 6.74 7.28
C GLY A 262 15.59 5.94 8.12
N VAL A 263 15.24 4.72 8.51
CA VAL A 263 16.10 3.85 9.32
C VAL A 263 17.36 3.40 8.55
N LEU A 264 17.27 3.22 7.23
CA LEU A 264 18.42 2.83 6.40
C LEU A 264 19.44 3.97 6.19
N GLY A 265 18.98 5.22 6.19
CA GLY A 265 19.82 6.41 5.93
C GLY A 265 20.22 6.57 4.45
N PRO A 266 21.00 7.60 4.08
CA PRO A 266 21.32 7.94 2.69
C PRO A 266 22.37 7.01 2.05
N ARG A 267 22.08 5.71 2.00
CA ARG A 267 22.92 4.67 1.38
C ARG A 267 22.30 4.17 0.08
N ARG A 268 23.03 3.31 -0.65
CA ARG A 268 22.44 2.52 -1.75
C ARG A 268 21.40 1.53 -1.20
N GLN A 269 20.15 1.96 -1.09
CA GLN A 269 19.05 1.19 -0.48
C GLN A 269 18.45 0.11 -1.40
N GLY A 270 18.91 -0.01 -2.65
CA GLY A 270 18.32 -0.91 -3.66
C GLY A 270 18.25 -2.37 -3.22
N THR A 271 19.33 -2.93 -2.66
CA THR A 271 19.35 -4.33 -2.19
C THR A 271 18.38 -4.56 -1.04
N MET A 272 18.30 -3.63 -0.09
CA MET A 272 17.41 -3.75 1.07
C MET A 272 15.94 -3.67 0.63
N HIS A 273 15.62 -2.73 -0.26
CA HIS A 273 14.30 -2.68 -0.90
C HIS A 273 13.96 -3.94 -1.69
N GLY A 274 14.95 -4.54 -2.37
CA GLY A 274 14.80 -5.85 -3.02
C GLY A 274 14.43 -6.96 -2.05
N ILE A 275 15.11 -7.05 -0.90
CA ILE A 275 14.79 -8.04 0.15
C ILE A 275 13.40 -7.79 0.73
N ASN A 276 13.06 -6.54 1.06
CA ASN A 276 11.75 -6.18 1.58
C ASN A 276 10.63 -6.58 0.61
N THR A 277 10.84 -6.31 -0.68
CA THR A 277 9.91 -6.66 -1.76
C THR A 277 9.75 -8.17 -1.92
N LEU A 278 10.87 -8.91 -1.87
CA LEU A 278 10.86 -10.37 -1.97
C LEU A 278 10.01 -10.98 -0.85
N LEU A 279 10.28 -10.59 0.40
CA LEU A 279 9.55 -11.13 1.55
C LEU A 279 8.06 -10.76 1.53
N ALA A 280 7.74 -9.52 1.15
CA ALA A 280 6.37 -9.07 0.99
C ALA A 280 5.63 -9.79 -0.17
N SER A 281 6.36 -10.20 -1.22
CA SER A 281 5.80 -11.00 -2.31
C SER A 281 5.56 -12.45 -1.90
N CYS A 282 6.50 -13.04 -1.16
CA CYS A 282 6.32 -14.38 -0.59
C CYS A 282 5.08 -14.44 0.31
N SER A 283 4.84 -13.42 1.13
CA SER A 283 3.65 -13.39 1.98
C SER A 283 2.34 -13.22 1.19
N ARG A 284 2.35 -12.46 0.08
CA ARG A 284 1.22 -12.38 -0.86
C ARG A 284 0.87 -13.71 -1.53
N VAL A 285 1.86 -14.58 -1.75
CA VAL A 285 1.63 -15.90 -2.36
C VAL A 285 1.13 -16.89 -1.32
N LEU A 286 1.75 -16.93 -0.14
CA LEU A 286 1.44 -17.91 0.90
C LEU A 286 0.13 -17.61 1.64
N GLY A 287 -0.22 -16.33 1.81
CA GLY A 287 -1.41 -15.93 2.55
C GLY A 287 -2.71 -16.49 1.99
N PRO A 288 -3.07 -16.16 0.73
CA PRO A 288 -4.31 -16.61 0.12
C PRO A 288 -4.51 -18.13 0.18
N VAL A 289 -3.44 -18.91 -0.01
CA VAL A 289 -3.50 -20.38 0.08
C VAL A 289 -3.92 -20.83 1.48
N ALA A 290 -3.24 -20.33 2.51
CA ALA A 290 -3.53 -20.70 3.89
C ALA A 290 -4.93 -20.28 4.33
N VAL A 291 -5.34 -19.06 3.96
CA VAL A 291 -6.59 -18.50 4.47
C VAL A 291 -7.82 -18.96 3.67
N THR A 292 -7.68 -19.30 2.38
CA THR A 292 -8.76 -19.93 1.59
C THR A 292 -9.12 -21.30 2.15
N ASP A 293 -8.11 -22.11 2.51
CA ASP A 293 -8.33 -23.42 3.13
C ASP A 293 -9.01 -23.27 4.50
N MET A 294 -8.52 -22.34 5.32
CA MET A 294 -9.11 -22.03 6.61
C MET A 294 -10.56 -21.54 6.49
N PHE A 295 -10.87 -20.71 5.48
CA PHE A 295 -12.23 -20.26 5.20
C PHE A 295 -13.15 -21.43 4.83
N GLY A 296 -12.67 -22.39 4.03
CA GLY A 296 -13.43 -23.57 3.64
C GLY A 296 -13.87 -24.42 4.84
N TYR A 297 -12.91 -24.76 5.72
CA TYR A 297 -13.18 -25.65 6.85
C TYR A 297 -13.83 -24.97 8.05
N PHE A 298 -13.36 -23.79 8.43
CA PHE A 298 -13.73 -23.15 9.70
C PHE A 298 -14.64 -21.92 9.53
N GLY A 299 -14.86 -21.48 8.29
CA GLY A 299 -15.70 -20.33 7.99
C GLY A 299 -15.03 -18.98 8.29
N PRO A 300 -15.79 -17.88 8.13
CA PRO A 300 -15.25 -16.53 8.21
C PRO A 300 -14.84 -16.10 9.62
N GLN A 301 -15.46 -16.59 10.68
CA GLN A 301 -15.15 -16.15 12.04
C GLN A 301 -13.70 -16.47 12.45
N VAL A 302 -13.24 -17.69 12.17
CA VAL A 302 -11.86 -18.10 12.49
C VAL A 302 -10.83 -17.35 11.64
N VAL A 303 -11.19 -17.08 10.38
CA VAL A 303 -10.37 -16.27 9.46
C VAL A 303 -10.13 -14.86 10.02
N TRP A 304 -11.18 -14.21 10.52
CA TRP A 304 -11.09 -12.88 11.11
C TRP A 304 -10.25 -12.88 12.41
N ILE A 305 -10.43 -13.88 13.28
CA ILE A 305 -9.64 -14.03 14.51
C ILE A 305 -8.15 -14.20 14.18
N PHE A 306 -7.83 -15.04 13.20
CA PHE A 306 -6.45 -15.23 12.74
C PHE A 306 -5.84 -13.91 12.26
N GLN A 307 -6.56 -13.13 11.45
CA GLN A 307 -6.08 -11.85 10.95
C GLN A 307 -5.91 -10.80 12.06
N LEU A 308 -6.83 -10.75 13.02
CA LEU A 308 -6.68 -9.93 14.23
C LEU A 308 -5.44 -10.33 15.03
N GLY A 309 -5.17 -11.64 15.16
CA GLY A 309 -3.94 -12.15 15.79
C GLY A 309 -2.67 -11.71 15.08
N VAL A 310 -2.65 -11.73 13.74
CA VAL A 310 -1.50 -11.26 12.94
C VAL A 310 -1.28 -9.75 13.12
N TRP A 311 -2.34 -8.93 13.16
CA TRP A 311 -2.22 -7.50 13.48
C TRP A 311 -1.74 -7.25 14.90
N ALA A 312 -2.22 -8.01 15.88
CA ALA A 312 -1.78 -7.91 17.27
C ALA A 312 -0.29 -8.26 17.41
N LEU A 313 0.18 -9.27 16.67
CA LEU A 313 1.59 -9.61 16.58
C LEU A 313 2.42 -8.46 15.97
N LEU A 314 1.90 -7.78 14.95
CA LEU A 314 2.57 -6.60 14.40
C LEU A 314 2.62 -5.44 15.40
N LEU A 315 1.51 -5.13 16.07
CA LEU A 315 1.48 -4.07 17.08
C LEU A 315 2.46 -4.33 18.22
N SER A 316 2.57 -5.59 18.68
CA SER A 316 3.54 -5.95 19.72
C SER A 316 4.99 -5.82 19.21
N ALA A 317 5.27 -6.19 17.96
CA ALA A 317 6.59 -6.00 17.34
C ALA A 317 6.96 -4.51 17.22
N ILE A 318 6.01 -3.66 16.75
CA ILE A 318 6.20 -2.20 16.65
C ILE A 318 6.39 -1.60 18.04
N ALA A 319 5.62 -2.02 19.04
CA ALA A 319 5.76 -1.54 20.42
C ALA A 319 7.13 -1.89 21.00
N ALA A 320 7.61 -3.13 20.79
CA ALA A 320 8.94 -3.55 21.24
C ALA A 320 10.08 -2.76 20.57
N CYS A 321 9.91 -2.41 19.28
CA CYS A 321 10.89 -1.65 18.52
C CYS A 321 10.65 -0.14 18.53
N TYR A 322 9.65 0.36 19.27
CA TYR A 322 9.16 1.74 19.13
C TYR A 322 10.25 2.78 19.33
N LYS A 323 11.10 2.60 20.36
CA LYS A 323 12.22 3.50 20.66
C LYS A 323 13.33 3.46 19.60
N ARG A 324 13.45 2.37 18.85
CA ARG A 324 14.51 2.14 17.86
C ARG A 324 14.13 2.57 16.44
N LEU A 325 12.85 2.79 16.16
CA LEU A 325 12.32 3.21 14.86
C LEU A 325 12.59 4.70 14.58
N VAL A 326 13.78 5.22 14.90
CA VAL A 326 14.20 6.61 14.63
C VAL A 326 14.91 6.64 13.27
N PRO A 327 14.75 7.70 12.45
CA PRO A 327 15.65 7.90 11.32
C PRO A 327 17.12 7.89 11.77
N LEU A 328 18.00 7.40 10.90
CA LEU A 328 19.44 7.38 11.17
C LEU A 328 19.96 8.82 11.30
N ASP A 329 20.57 9.16 12.43
CA ASP A 329 21.21 10.46 12.63
C ASP A 329 22.53 10.52 11.84
N VAL A 330 22.62 11.45 10.90
CA VAL A 330 23.80 11.63 10.04
C VAL A 330 24.36 13.03 10.28
N PRO A 331 25.59 13.17 10.83
CA PRO A 331 26.13 14.47 11.26
C PRO A 331 26.16 15.57 10.19
N GLN A 332 26.38 15.21 8.92
CA GLN A 332 26.44 16.18 7.81
C GLN A 332 25.07 16.60 7.29
N GLN A 333 24.04 15.76 7.41
CA GLN A 333 22.68 16.12 6.99
C GLN A 333 22.09 17.21 7.87
N ASN A 334 22.51 17.29 9.13
CA ASN A 334 22.12 18.35 10.06
C ASN A 334 22.79 19.69 9.71
N GLN A 335 24.02 19.69 9.14
CA GLN A 335 24.72 20.90 8.69
C GLN A 335 24.09 21.47 7.41
N GLU A 336 23.85 20.62 6.41
CA GLU A 336 23.20 21.05 5.15
C GLU A 336 21.75 21.54 5.40
N TYR A 337 21.03 20.95 6.36
CA TYR A 337 19.73 21.46 6.81
C TYR A 337 19.80 22.82 7.51
N SER A 338 20.82 23.03 8.35
CA SER A 338 20.96 24.30 9.07
C SER A 338 21.40 25.42 8.14
N ASP A 339 22.22 25.12 7.14
CA ASP A 339 22.62 26.06 6.09
C ASP A 339 21.41 26.47 5.20
N VAL A 340 20.54 25.51 4.83
CA VAL A 340 19.30 25.79 4.06
C VAL A 340 18.27 26.57 4.90
N GLU A 341 18.10 26.25 6.19
CA GLU A 341 17.24 27.03 7.10
C GLU A 341 17.77 28.46 7.34
N GLU A 342 19.09 28.68 7.26
CA GLU A 342 19.70 30.01 7.33
C GLU A 342 19.55 30.80 6.03
N GLU A 343 19.59 30.14 4.86
CA GLU A 343 19.31 30.80 3.57
C GLU A 343 17.85 31.23 3.42
N ASP A 344 16.88 30.41 3.82
CA ASP A 344 15.45 30.75 3.77
C ASP A 344 15.06 31.88 4.76
N LYS A 345 15.93 32.17 5.75
CA LYS A 345 15.75 33.27 6.72
C LYS A 345 16.44 34.57 6.31
N LYS A 346 17.23 34.60 5.23
CA LYS A 346 17.81 35.86 4.75
C LYS A 346 16.71 36.73 4.13
N PRO A 347 16.54 37.99 4.56
CA PRO A 347 15.65 38.90 3.88
C PRO A 347 16.12 39.06 2.43
N ILE A 348 15.17 38.95 1.49
CA ILE A 348 15.41 39.23 0.07
C ILE A 348 15.84 40.69 0.00
N ASP A 349 17.14 40.92 -0.15
CA ASP A 349 17.71 42.25 -0.36
C ASP A 349 17.28 42.68 -1.76
N ASN A 350 16.28 43.56 -1.82
CA ASN A 350 15.81 44.17 -3.06
C ASN A 350 16.81 45.25 -3.45
N ASP A 351 17.89 44.84 -4.11
CA ASP A 351 18.78 45.74 -4.85
C ASP A 351 18.88 45.26 -6.31
N GLN A 352 17.93 45.72 -7.13
CA GLN A 352 18.15 46.51 -8.36
C GLN A 352 16.86 46.73 -9.16
#